data_AF-A0A4R5L1Y2-F1
#
_entry.id   AF-A0A4R5L1Y2-F1
#
_cell.length_a   1.000
_cell.length_b   1.000
_cell.length_c   1.000
_cell.angle_alpha   90.00
_cell.angle_beta   90.00
_cell.angle_gamma   90.00
#
_symmetry.space_group_name_H-M   'P 1'
#
loop_
_entity.id
_entity.type
_entity.pdbx_description
1 polymer ?
#
loop_
_entity_poly.entity_id
_entity_poly.type
_entity_poly.pdbx_seq_one_letter_code
_entity_poly.pdbx_strand_id
1 'polypeptide(L)'
;MQFQTSFVVAAVCTALAGVTPARADDDNQNACGAVLCLAGLMQGGSGGRDCSQYEANYFSIVRYHHGHFDLGGTSSARGDYLNQCRSVGSDQKSAVNSRYGGVENGP
;
A
#
# COMPACT_ATOMS: atom_id res chain seq x y z
N MET A 1 18.96 41.20 -37.36
CA MET A 1 18.74 39.95 -36.62
C MET A 1 19.79 39.86 -35.51
N GLN A 2 19.30 39.66 -34.29
CA GLN A 2 19.93 39.06 -33.11
C GLN A 2 21.13 39.74 -32.42
N PHE A 3 21.06 39.67 -31.10
CA PHE A 3 21.63 40.57 -30.10
C PHE A 3 23.06 40.25 -29.65
N GLN A 4 23.66 41.30 -29.11
CA GLN A 4 24.89 41.43 -28.34
C GLN A 4 24.98 40.57 -27.06
N THR A 5 26.21 40.50 -26.57
CA THR A 5 26.71 40.45 -25.18
C THR A 5 26.85 39.13 -24.43
N SER A 6 28.12 38.78 -24.21
CA SER A 6 28.70 38.01 -23.10
C SER A 6 27.97 38.20 -21.78
N PHE A 7 27.82 37.15 -20.97
CA PHE A 7 27.96 37.21 -19.50
C PHE A 7 28.00 35.80 -18.88
N VAL A 8 29.05 35.61 -18.06
CA VAL A 8 29.16 34.75 -16.87
C VAL A 8 29.29 33.23 -17.04
N VAL A 9 30.47 32.76 -16.63
CA VAL A 9 30.84 31.38 -16.29
C VAL A 9 29.75 30.72 -15.45
N ALA A 10 29.13 29.66 -15.98
CA ALA A 10 28.21 28.82 -15.23
C ALA A 10 28.95 28.17 -14.05
N ALA A 11 28.57 28.56 -12.83
CA ALA A 11 28.95 27.84 -11.62
C ALA A 11 28.30 26.45 -11.68
N VAL A 12 29.10 25.44 -12.02
CA VAL A 12 28.76 24.03 -11.84
C VAL A 12 28.80 23.76 -10.34
N CYS A 13 27.66 23.92 -9.67
CA CYS A 13 27.45 23.33 -8.35
C CYS A 13 27.01 21.89 -8.55
N THR A 14 27.99 20.98 -8.64
CA THR A 14 27.77 19.53 -8.53
C THR A 14 27.30 19.21 -7.11
N ALA A 15 26.04 19.47 -6.81
CA ALA A 15 25.42 18.91 -5.62
C ALA A 15 25.06 17.45 -5.94
N LEU A 16 26.00 16.54 -5.69
CA LEU A 16 25.65 15.14 -5.38
C LEU A 16 24.94 15.15 -4.02
N ALA A 17 23.70 15.68 -3.99
CA ALA A 17 22.79 15.38 -2.90
C ALA A 17 22.39 13.92 -3.12
N GLY A 18 23.05 13.04 -2.37
CA GLY A 18 22.72 11.62 -2.33
C GLY A 18 21.21 11.48 -2.15
N VAL A 19 20.55 10.89 -3.15
CA VAL A 19 19.21 10.36 -2.99
C VAL A 19 19.33 9.22 -1.98
N THR A 20 19.20 9.53 -0.69
CA THR A 20 18.91 8.50 0.30
C THR A 20 17.51 8.04 -0.01
N PRO A 21 17.30 6.79 -0.45
CA PRO A 21 15.95 6.28 -0.43
C PRO A 21 15.66 6.03 1.05
N ALA A 22 14.95 6.95 1.70
CA ALA A 22 14.35 6.66 2.99
C ALA A 22 13.19 5.68 2.73
N ARG A 23 13.53 4.41 2.46
CA ARG A 23 12.55 3.33 2.41
C ARG A 23 12.55 2.75 3.79
N ALA A 24 11.37 2.65 4.38
CA ALA A 24 11.13 1.75 5.49
C ALA A 24 11.53 0.34 5.01
N ASP A 25 12.74 -0.11 5.35
CA ASP A 25 13.22 -1.45 5.02
C ASP A 25 12.40 -2.56 5.72
N ASP A 26 11.50 -2.19 6.64
CA ASP A 26 10.63 -3.11 7.39
C ASP A 26 9.20 -3.23 6.83
N ASP A 27 8.85 -2.55 5.73
CA ASP A 27 7.50 -2.64 5.15
C ASP A 27 7.28 -3.91 4.33
N ASN A 28 6.18 -4.63 4.61
CA ASN A 28 5.70 -5.65 3.70
C ASN A 28 4.95 -4.99 2.53
N GLN A 29 5.56 -5.04 1.34
CA GLN A 29 5.00 -4.43 0.13
C GLN A 29 3.65 -5.02 -0.29
N ASN A 30 3.41 -6.30 -0.04
CA ASN A 30 2.12 -6.91 -0.32
C ASN A 30 1.03 -6.38 0.63
N ALA A 31 1.38 -6.21 1.91
CA ALA A 31 0.48 -5.62 2.89
C ALA A 31 0.19 -4.16 2.55
N CYS A 32 1.21 -3.37 2.21
CA CYS A 32 1.03 -1.98 1.82
C CYS A 32 0.21 -1.83 0.54
N GLY A 33 0.48 -2.65 -0.47
CA GLY A 33 -0.32 -2.72 -1.69
C GLY A 33 -1.79 -3.07 -1.37
N ALA A 34 -2.04 -4.03 -0.48
CA ALA A 34 -3.40 -4.39 -0.09
C ALA A 34 -4.13 -3.24 0.61
N VAL A 35 -3.47 -2.52 1.53
CA VAL A 35 -4.07 -1.34 2.18
C VAL A 35 -4.46 -0.29 1.14
N LEU A 36 -3.54 0.04 0.23
CA LEU A 36 -3.78 1.06 -0.80
C LEU A 36 -4.89 0.67 -1.77
N CYS A 37 -4.86 -0.57 -2.28
CA CYS A 37 -5.83 -1.06 -3.25
C CYS A 37 -7.24 -1.15 -2.66
N LEU A 38 -7.37 -1.76 -1.47
CA LEU A 38 -8.67 -1.88 -0.80
C LEU A 38 -9.22 -0.52 -0.37
N ALA A 39 -8.36 0.43 0.04
CA ALA A 39 -8.79 1.79 0.31
C ALA A 39 -9.27 2.53 -0.95
N GLY A 40 -8.65 2.27 -2.11
CA GLY A 40 -9.13 2.76 -3.41
C GLY A 40 -10.47 2.14 -3.80
N LEU A 41 -10.67 0.85 -3.50
CA LEU A 41 -11.93 0.15 -3.74
C LEU A 41 -13.08 0.68 -2.88
N MET A 42 -12.79 1.05 -1.63
CA MET A 42 -13.76 1.74 -0.76
C MET A 42 -14.25 3.07 -1.37
N GLN A 43 -13.45 3.71 -2.22
CA GLN A 43 -13.76 4.96 -2.91
C GLN A 43 -14.39 4.74 -4.30
N GLY A 44 -14.65 3.49 -4.69
CA GLY A 44 -15.25 3.13 -5.98
C GLY A 44 -14.25 2.93 -7.12
N GLY A 45 -12.94 2.97 -6.85
CA GLY A 45 -11.91 2.57 -7.82
C GLY A 45 -11.81 1.05 -7.93
N SER A 46 -11.22 0.53 -9.00
CA SER A 46 -10.95 -0.91 -9.14
C SER A 46 -9.49 -1.29 -9.01
N GLY A 47 -8.57 -0.30 -9.01
CA GLY A 47 -7.12 -0.53 -9.01
C GLY A 47 -6.57 -1.27 -10.24
N GLY A 48 -7.44 -1.83 -11.09
CA GLY A 48 -7.08 -2.58 -12.28
C GLY A 48 -6.24 -3.82 -11.98
N ARG A 49 -5.47 -4.24 -12.99
CA ARG A 49 -4.57 -5.40 -12.90
C ARG A 49 -3.51 -5.22 -11.81
N ASP A 50 -3.11 -3.99 -11.53
CA ASP A 50 -2.07 -3.68 -10.55
C ASP A 50 -2.51 -4.01 -9.11
N CYS A 51 -3.81 -3.94 -8.82
CA CYS A 51 -4.35 -4.26 -7.49
C CYS A 51 -4.77 -5.72 -7.32
N SER A 52 -5.03 -6.42 -8.41
CA SER A 52 -5.56 -7.80 -8.38
C SER A 52 -4.75 -8.75 -7.48
N GLN A 53 -3.41 -8.70 -7.56
CA GLN A 53 -2.56 -9.56 -6.74
C GLN A 53 -2.62 -9.22 -5.24
N TYR A 54 -2.74 -7.93 -4.91
CA TYR A 54 -2.73 -7.47 -3.52
C TYR A 54 -4.05 -7.77 -2.83
N GLU A 55 -5.15 -7.56 -3.55
CA GLU A 55 -6.49 -7.95 -3.13
C GLU A 55 -6.58 -9.47 -2.95
N ALA A 56 -6.11 -10.25 -3.92
CA ALA A 56 -6.08 -11.70 -3.82
C ALA A 56 -5.26 -12.19 -2.62
N ASN A 57 -4.07 -11.61 -2.38
CA ASN A 57 -3.25 -11.95 -1.22
C ASN A 57 -4.00 -11.70 0.10
N TYR A 58 -4.66 -10.55 0.23
CA TYR A 58 -5.45 -10.22 1.41
C TYR A 58 -6.63 -11.19 1.61
N PHE A 59 -7.40 -11.47 0.56
CA PHE A 59 -8.57 -12.34 0.65
C PHE A 59 -8.22 -13.83 0.78
N SER A 60 -7.02 -14.25 0.36
CA SER A 60 -6.51 -15.62 0.58
C SER A 60 -6.32 -15.97 2.05
N ILE A 61 -6.20 -14.97 2.92
CA ILE A 61 -6.11 -15.16 4.37
C ILE A 61 -7.51 -15.48 4.88
N VAL A 62 -7.78 -16.77 5.08
CA VAL A 62 -9.06 -17.28 5.57
C VAL A 62 -8.80 -18.24 6.73
N ARG A 63 -9.61 -18.12 7.79
CA ARG A 63 -9.61 -19.04 8.93
C ARG A 63 -10.94 -19.77 8.99
N TYR A 64 -10.85 -21.05 9.33
CA TYR A 64 -11.99 -21.92 9.57
C TYR A 64 -11.88 -22.49 10.98
N HIS A 65 -13.02 -22.60 11.65
CA HIS A 65 -13.14 -23.23 12.95
C HIS A 65 -14.27 -24.27 12.90
N HIS A 66 -13.97 -25.53 13.22
CA HIS A 66 -14.88 -26.66 13.07
C HIS A 66 -15.53 -26.79 11.67
N GLY A 67 -14.77 -26.43 10.62
CA GLY A 67 -15.24 -26.49 9.23
C GLY A 67 -16.15 -25.33 8.80
N HIS A 68 -16.42 -24.37 9.69
CA HIS A 68 -17.18 -23.16 9.37
C HIS A 68 -16.25 -21.96 9.26
N PHE A 69 -16.60 -21.02 8.39
CA PHE A 69 -15.87 -19.77 8.23
C PHE A 69 -15.80 -19.03 9.58
N ASP A 70 -14.58 -18.79 10.05
CA ASP A 70 -14.34 -18.04 11.27
C ASP A 70 -14.15 -16.58 10.91
N LEU A 71 -15.24 -15.81 10.99
CA LEU A 71 -15.25 -14.37 10.72
C LEU A 71 -14.27 -13.62 11.62
N GLY A 72 -14.24 -13.95 12.91
CA GLY A 72 -13.39 -13.29 13.90
C GLY A 72 -11.91 -13.61 13.67
N GLY A 73 -11.59 -14.89 13.52
CA GLY A 73 -10.23 -15.34 13.24
C GLY A 73 -9.70 -14.83 11.91
N THR A 74 -10.54 -14.80 10.86
CA THR A 74 -10.18 -14.25 9.56
C THR A 74 -9.91 -12.76 9.64
N SER A 75 -10.82 -11.99 10.26
CA SER A 75 -10.66 -10.54 10.43
C SER A 75 -9.42 -10.19 11.25
N SER A 76 -9.12 -10.95 12.32
CA SER A 76 -7.89 -10.75 13.09
C SER A 76 -6.65 -11.02 12.25
N ALA A 77 -6.59 -12.15 11.55
CA ALA A 77 -5.43 -12.52 10.74
C ALA A 77 -5.18 -11.55 9.57
N ARG A 78 -6.25 -11.06 8.94
CA ARG A 78 -6.17 -10.01 7.91
C ARG A 78 -5.70 -8.67 8.48
N GLY A 79 -6.17 -8.29 9.66
CA GLY A 79 -5.69 -7.11 10.39
C GLY A 79 -4.19 -7.19 10.70
N ASP A 80 -3.73 -8.34 11.18
CA ASP A 80 -2.30 -8.59 11.46
C ASP A 80 -1.46 -8.51 10.18
N TYR A 81 -1.98 -9.00 9.06
CA TYR A 81 -1.34 -8.84 7.74
C TYR A 81 -1.22 -7.37 7.34
N LEU A 82 -2.28 -6.57 7.43
CA LEU A 82 -2.20 -5.14 7.10
C LEU A 82 -1.23 -4.39 8.03
N ASN A 83 -1.09 -4.82 9.30
CA ASN A 83 -0.15 -4.24 10.25
C ASN A 83 1.32 -4.46 9.89
N GLN A 84 1.64 -5.34 8.94
CA GLN A 84 2.97 -5.48 8.35
C GLN A 84 3.32 -4.32 7.42
N CYS A 85 2.34 -3.51 7.01
CA CYS A 85 2.59 -2.19 6.44
C CYS A 85 2.74 -1.16 7.57
N ARG A 86 3.98 -0.81 7.89
CA ARG A 86 4.37 0.15 8.92
C ARG A 86 4.24 1.59 8.44
N SER A 87 4.45 1.85 7.15
CA SER A 87 4.34 3.21 6.58
C SER A 87 2.92 3.77 6.55
N VAL A 88 1.88 2.92 6.54
CA VAL A 88 0.49 3.37 6.56
C VAL A 88 -0.04 3.45 7.99
N GLY A 89 -0.75 4.55 8.29
CA GLY A 89 -1.37 4.81 9.58
C GLY A 89 -2.38 3.73 10.00
N SER A 90 -2.54 3.53 11.31
CA SER A 90 -3.48 2.56 11.90
C SER A 90 -4.92 2.77 11.46
N ASP A 91 -5.33 4.02 11.25
CA ASP A 91 -6.72 4.37 10.95
C ASP A 91 -7.13 3.85 9.57
N GLN A 92 -6.26 3.99 8.57
CA GLN A 92 -6.54 3.48 7.22
C GLN A 92 -6.55 1.95 7.18
N LYS A 93 -5.59 1.30 7.85
CA LYS A 93 -5.57 -0.16 8.00
C LYS A 93 -6.83 -0.67 8.69
N SER A 94 -7.26 0.00 9.76
CA SER A 94 -8.45 -0.36 10.52
C SER A 94 -9.73 -0.15 9.71
N ALA A 95 -9.82 0.92 8.91
CA ALA A 95 -10.95 1.16 8.02
C ALA A 95 -11.07 0.07 6.95
N VAL A 96 -9.95 -0.31 6.32
CA VAL A 96 -9.88 -1.41 5.36
C VAL A 96 -10.31 -2.73 6.02
N ASN A 97 -9.74 -3.08 7.17
CA ASN A 97 -10.07 -4.34 7.85
C ASN A 97 -11.50 -4.35 8.41
N SER A 98 -12.04 -3.21 8.82
CA SER A 98 -13.44 -3.11 9.25
C SER A 98 -14.40 -3.38 8.09
N ARG A 99 -14.02 -2.98 6.87
CA ARG A 99 -14.83 -3.20 5.67
C ARG A 99 -14.73 -4.62 5.11
N TYR A 100 -13.53 -5.18 5.09
CA TYR A 100 -13.23 -6.42 4.36
C TYR A 100 -12.68 -7.57 5.22
N GLY A 101 -12.38 -7.35 6.50
CA GLY A 101 -11.75 -8.34 7.37
C GLY A 101 -12.64 -9.57 7.61
N GLY A 102 -13.95 -9.34 7.75
CA GLY A 102 -14.92 -10.40 8.08
C GLY A 102 -15.67 -11.03 6.91
N VAL A 103 -15.33 -10.72 5.66
CA VAL A 103 -16.00 -11.33 4.49
C VAL A 103 -15.28 -12.60 4.05
N GLU A 104 -16.03 -13.67 3.76
CA GLU A 104 -15.42 -14.93 3.32
C GLU A 104 -14.78 -14.77 1.94
N ASN A 105 -15.52 -14.19 1.00
CA ASN A 105 -15.06 -13.94 -0.36
C ASN A 105 -14.84 -12.44 -0.59
N GLY A 106 -13.79 -12.12 -1.35
CA GLY A 106 -13.51 -10.76 -1.79
C GLY A 106 -14.53 -10.24 -2.82
N PRO A 107 -14.58 -8.91 -3.03
CA PRO A 107 -15.34 -8.26 -4.09
C PRO A 107 -14.82 -8.57 -5.50
#